data_AF-A0A6G6X7M1-F1
#
_entry.id   AF-A0A6G6X7M1-F1
#
_cell.length_a   1.000
_cell.length_b   1.000
_cell.length_c   1.000
_cell.angle_alpha   90.00
_cell.angle_beta   90.00
_cell.angle_gamma   90.00
#
_symmetry.space_group_name_H-M   'P 1'
#
loop_
_entity.id
_entity.type
_entity.pdbx_description
1 polymer ?
#
loop_
_entity_poly.entity_id
_entity_poly.type
_entity_poly.pdbx_seq_one_letter_code
_entity_poly.pdbx_strand_id
1 'polypeptide(L)' 'MYDRRFFQSKLGQAAMVSIAAMVAFVALSTQMYASPAQAAVVCAQGELVELA' A
#
# COMPACT_ATOMS: atom_id res chain seq x y z
N MET A 1 20.70 7.55 -3.28
CA MET A 1 20.82 8.28 -4.56
C MET A 1 19.43 8.42 -5.15
N TYR A 2 18.79 9.58 -4.99
CA TYR A 2 17.50 9.88 -5.60
C TYR A 2 17.76 10.50 -6.98
N ASP A 3 17.66 9.69 -8.03
CA ASP A 3 17.95 10.17 -9.39
C ASP A 3 16.66 10.57 -10.09
N ARG A 4 16.35 11.87 -10.05
CA ARG A 4 15.16 12.44 -10.72
C ARG A 4 15.10 12.14 -12.22
N ARG A 5 16.25 11.86 -12.84
CA ARG A 5 16.35 11.50 -14.26
C ARG A 5 15.77 10.11 -14.55
N PHE A 6 15.86 9.19 -13.60
CA PHE A 6 15.28 7.85 -13.73
C PHE A 6 13.76 7.93 -13.90
N PHE A 7 13.08 8.76 -13.12
CA PHE A 7 11.63 8.97 -13.19
C PHE A 7 11.16 9.65 -14.49
N GLN A 8 12.04 10.38 -15.18
CA GLN A 8 11.74 10.96 -16.49
C GLN A 8 11.97 10.00 -17.66
N SER A 9 12.68 8.89 -17.43
CA SER A 9 12.87 7.87 -18.44
C SER A 9 11.58 7.07 -18.68
N LYS A 10 11.42 6.51 -19.88
CA LYS A 10 10.29 5.61 -20.20
C LYS A 10 10.21 4.42 -19.24
N LEU A 11 11.38 3.92 -18.79
CA LEU A 11 11.47 2.82 -17.83
C LEU A 11 10.96 3.25 -16.44
N GLY A 12 11.37 4.43 -15.96
CA GLY A 12 10.89 4.96 -14.68
C GLY A 12 9.40 5.29 -14.69
N GLN A 13 8.88 5.82 -15.80
CA GLN A 13 7.44 6.04 -15.97
C GLN A 13 6.66 4.72 -15.93
N ALA A 14 7.12 3.68 -16.65
CA ALA A 14 6.49 2.37 -16.61
C ALA A 14 6.50 1.76 -15.19
N ALA A 15 7.62 1.89 -14.47
CA ALA A 15 7.73 1.45 -13.08
C ALA A 15 6.75 2.22 -12.17
N MET A 16 6.65 3.54 -12.31
CA MET A 16 5.71 4.36 -11.55
C MET A 16 4.25 3.99 -11.84
N VAL A 17 3.90 3.68 -13.08
CA VAL A 17 2.55 3.22 -13.45
C VAL A 17 2.25 1.87 -12.80
N SER A 18 3.20 0.94 -12.77
CA SER A 18 3.03 -0.35 -12.09
C SER A 18 2.82 -0.19 -10.57
N ILE A 19 3.63 0.67 -9.93
CA ILE A 19 3.48 0.99 -8.51
C ILE A 19 2.13 1.65 -8.25
N ALA A 20 1.75 2.64 -9.07
CA ALA A 20 0.46 3.32 -8.94
C ALA A 20 -0.72 2.34 -9.11
N ALA A 21 -0.63 1.39 -10.05
CA ALA A 21 -1.64 0.35 -10.23
C ALA A 21 -1.73 -0.58 -9.01
N MET A 22 -0.61 -1.00 -8.43
CA MET A 22 -0.60 -1.78 -7.19
C MET A 22 -1.24 -1.00 -6.04
N VAL A 23 -0.89 0.28 -5.87
CA VAL A 23 -1.45 1.13 -4.81
C VAL A 23 -2.96 1.31 -5.01
N ALA A 24 -3.42 1.57 -6.23
CA ALA A 24 -4.83 1.71 -6.55
C ALA A 24 -5.59 0.40 -6.28
N PHE A 25 -5.03 -0.74 -6.69
CA PHE A 25 -5.60 -2.05 -6.42
C PHE A 25 -5.68 -2.34 -4.91
N VAL A 26 -4.61 -2.05 -4.16
CA VAL A 26 -4.58 -2.25 -2.71
C VAL A 26 -5.58 -1.34 -2.03
N ALA A 27 -5.65 -0.05 -2.38
CA ALA A 27 -6.62 0.89 -1.80
C ALA A 27 -8.07 0.56 -2.14
N LEU A 28 -8.34 0.01 -3.33
CA LEU A 28 -9.67 -0.48 -3.68
C LEU A 28 -9.97 -1.79 -2.93
N SER A 29 -8.99 -2.69 -2.83
CA SER A 29 -9.13 -3.95 -2.10
C SER A 29 -9.36 -3.70 -0.62
N THR A 30 -8.72 -2.73 0.02
CA THR A 30 -8.92 -2.44 1.44
C THR A 30 -10.34 -1.94 1.71
N GLN A 31 -10.95 -1.22 0.77
CA GLN A 31 -12.34 -0.79 0.85
C GLN A 31 -13.32 -1.95 0.62
N MET A 32 -12.98 -2.90 -0.27
CA MET A 32 -13.82 -4.07 -0.55
C MET A 32 -13.69 -5.19 0.49
N TYR A 33 -12.49 -5.38 1.06
CA TYR A 33 -12.17 -6.37 2.09
C TYR A 33 -12.24 -5.79 3.52
N ALA A 34 -12.73 -4.57 3.68
CA ALA A 34 -13.23 -4.06 4.96
C ALA A 34 -14.52 -4.81 5.39
N SER A 35 -14.44 -6.14 5.40
CA SER A 35 -15.29 -6.98 6.22
C SER A 35 -14.96 -6.63 7.69
N PRO A 36 -15.96 -6.44 8.56
CA PRO A 36 -15.75 -6.10 9.97
C PRO A 36 -14.86 -7.10 10.72
N ALA A 37 -14.67 -8.31 10.18
CA ALA A 37 -13.74 -9.30 10.73
C ALA A 37 -12.25 -8.91 10.57
N GLN A 38 -11.87 -8.19 9.51
CA GLN A 38 -10.49 -7.73 9.31
C GLN A 38 -10.18 -6.47 10.13
N ALA A 39 -11.19 -5.63 10.38
CA ALA A 39 -11.09 -4.51 11.32
C ALA A 39 -10.83 -4.98 12.75
N ALA A 40 -11.43 -6.10 13.17
CA ALA A 40 -11.17 -6.71 14.49
C ALA A 40 -9.72 -7.19 14.66
N VAL A 41 -9.09 -7.72 13.60
CA VAL A 41 -7.69 -8.18 13.64
C VAL A 41 -6.71 -7.00 13.71
N VAL A 42 -6.97 -5.91 12.98
CA VAL A 42 -6.12 -4.70 13.03
C VAL A 42 -6.22 -4.00 14.39
N CYS A 43 -7.41 -3.92 15.00
CA CYS A 43 -7.56 -3.41 16.37
C CYS A 43 -6.89 -4.31 17.41
N ALA A 44 -6.99 -5.64 17.27
CA ALA A 44 -6.33 -6.59 18.17
C ALA A 44 -4.79 -6.59 18.04
N GLN A 45 -4.25 -6.29 16.86
CA GLN A 45 -2.80 -6.15 16.65
C GLN A 45 -2.24 -4.83 17.21
N GLY A 46 -3.06 -3.78 17.30
CA GLY A 46 -2.69 -2.52 17.95
C GLY A 46 -2.49 -2.66 19.46
N GLU A 47 -3.36 -3.42 20.14
CA GLU A 47 -3.24 -3.64 21.58
C GLU A 47 -2.04 -4.53 21.96
N LEU A 48 -1.68 -5.52 21.12
CA LEU A 48 -0.55 -6.42 21.42
C LEU A 48 0.83 -5.73 21.37
N VAL A 49 0.95 -4.61 20.66
CA VAL A 49 2.21 -3.84 20.57
C VAL A 49 2.38 -2.87 21.74
N GLU A 50 1.29 -2.38 22.35
CA GLU A 50 1.38 -1.52 23.55
C GLU A 50 1.58 -2.31 24.86
N LEU A 51 1.43 -3.64 24.82
CA LEU A 51 1.57 -4.53 25.97
C LEU A 51 2.90 -5.31 26.04
N ALA A 52 3.86 -5.05 25.13
CA ALA A 52 5.16 -5.71 25.05
C ALA A 52 6.33 -4.83 25.54
#